data_AF-A0A8J7LY48-F1
#
_entry.id   AF-A0A8J7LY48-F1
#
_cell.length_a   1.000
_cell.length_b   1.000
_cell.length_c   1.000
_cell.angle_alpha   90.00
_cell.angle_beta   90.00
_cell.angle_gamma   90.00
#
_symmetry.space_group_name_H-M   'P 1'
#
loop_
_entity.id
_entity.type
_entity.pdbx_description
1 polymer ?
#
loop_
_entity_poly.entity_id
_entity_poly.type
_entity_poly.pdbx_seq_one_letter_code
_entity_poly.pdbx_strand_id
1 'polypeptide(L)' 'MLKKLGNKKGFTLIELLIVVAIIGILAAIAIPQFASYRQKAYNSAAQSDLKNIKTNLESYFADNQKYPW' A
#
# COMPACT_ATOMS: atom_id res chain seq x y z
N MET A 1 5.84 57.75 -11.56
CA MET A 1 5.99 56.28 -11.57
C MET A 1 4.85 55.67 -10.78
N LEU A 2 3.92 54.96 -11.42
CA LEU A 2 2.77 54.34 -10.74
C LEU A 2 3.12 52.91 -10.32
N LYS A 3 3.19 52.68 -9.00
CA LYS A 3 3.51 51.38 -8.40
C LYS A 3 2.26 50.49 -8.43
N LYS A 4 2.25 49.46 -9.27
CA LYS A 4 1.17 48.47 -9.35
C LYS A 4 1.16 47.66 -8.05
N LEU A 5 0.19 47.90 -7.17
CA LEU A 5 -0.03 47.10 -5.96
C LEU A 5 -0.43 45.69 -6.39
N GLY A 6 0.43 44.72 -6.11
CA GLY A 6 0.19 43.31 -6.44
C GLY A 6 -1.09 42.82 -5.76
N ASN A 7 -2.03 42.33 -6.56
CA ASN A 7 -3.32 41.83 -6.13
C ASN A 7 -3.11 40.52 -5.33
N LYS A 8 -2.91 40.63 -4.01
CA LYS A 8 -2.81 39.46 -3.13
C LYS A 8 -4.19 38.80 -3.03
N LYS A 9 -4.46 37.80 -3.88
CA LYS A 9 -5.66 36.96 -3.76
C LYS A 9 -5.50 36.09 -2.51
N GLY A 10 -6.37 36.29 -1.52
CA GLY A 10 -6.47 35.42 -0.35
C GLY A 10 -7.20 34.13 -0.69
N PHE A 11 -6.90 33.07 0.07
CA PHE A 11 -7.56 31.78 -0.02
C PHE A 11 -8.94 31.85 0.65
N THR A 12 -9.97 31.25 0.05
CA THR A 12 -11.33 31.27 0.58
C THR A 12 -11.58 30.06 1.48
N LEU A 13 -12.47 30.21 2.47
CA LEU A 13 -12.87 29.10 3.33
C LEU A 13 -13.63 28.01 2.53
N ILE A 14 -14.32 28.39 1.45
CA ILE A 14 -15.03 27.44 0.58
C ILE A 14 -14.05 26.53 -0.16
N GLU A 15 -12.92 27.08 -0.63
CA GLU A 15 -11.84 26.29 -1.24
C GLU A 15 -11.25 25.30 -0.23
N LEU A 16 -11.02 25.72 1.02
CA LEU A 16 -10.56 24.80 2.07
C LEU A 16 -11.55 23.65 2.26
N LEU A 17 -12.83 23.98 2.42
CA LEU A 17 -13.87 23.03 2.79
C LEU A 17 -14.02 21.92 1.74
N ILE A 18 -14.00 22.28 0.45
CA ILE A 18 -14.07 21.31 -0.64
C ILE A 18 -12.84 20.40 -0.64
N VAL A 19 -11.65 20.93 -0.38
CA VAL A 19 -10.42 20.14 -0.30
C VAL A 19 -10.49 19.10 0.82
N VAL A 20 -10.90 19.49 2.02
CA VAL A 20 -11.01 18.53 3.14
C VAL A 20 -12.10 17.49 2.87
N ALA A 21 -13.20 17.88 2.24
CA ALA A 21 -14.26 16.95 1.83
C ALA A 21 -13.74 15.88 0.84
N ILE A 22 -12.99 16.29 -0.19
CA ILE A 22 -12.40 15.35 -1.17
C ILE A 22 -11.39 14.42 -0.48
N ILE A 23 -10.51 14.97 0.37
CA ILE A 23 -9.53 14.16 1.12
C ILE A 23 -10.25 13.14 2.02
N GLY A 24 -11.34 13.53 2.67
CA GLY A 24 -12.15 12.64 3.51
C GLY A 24 -12.73 11.46 2.72
N ILE A 25 -13.28 11.71 1.54
CA ILE A 25 -13.83 10.65 0.66
C ILE A 25 -12.71 9.70 0.21
N LEU A 26 -11.58 10.25 -0.23
CA LEU A 26 -10.43 9.45 -0.65
C LEU A 26 -9.87 8.61 0.50
N ALA A 27 -9.73 9.18 1.70
CA ALA A 27 -9.24 8.49 2.88
C ALA A 27 -10.17 7.35 3.31
N ALA A 28 -11.48 7.56 3.26
CA ALA A 28 -12.49 6.54 3.61
C ALA A 28 -12.38 5.28 2.74
N ILE A 29 -12.02 5.42 1.46
CA ILE A 29 -11.83 4.29 0.54
C ILE A 29 -10.39 3.73 0.65
N ALA A 30 -9.39 4.60 0.73
CA ALA A 30 -7.98 4.21 0.68
C ALA A 30 -7.53 3.42 1.91
N ILE A 31 -7.99 3.78 3.11
CA ILE A 31 -7.58 3.12 4.36
C ILE A 31 -7.97 1.62 4.40
N PRO A 32 -9.25 1.22 4.22
CA PRO A 32 -9.61 -0.19 4.23
C PRO A 32 -8.99 -0.96 3.06
N GLN A 33 -8.88 -0.33 1.88
CA GLN A 33 -8.24 -0.93 0.72
C GLN A 33 -6.76 -1.24 1.00
N PHE A 34 -6.02 -0.29 1.56
CA PHE A 34 -4.61 -0.47 1.91
C PHE A 34 -4.42 -1.59 2.94
N ALA A 35 -5.29 -1.67 3.95
CA ALA A 35 -5.26 -2.75 4.93
C ALA A 35 -5.46 -4.13 4.28
N SER A 36 -6.42 -4.25 3.36
CA SER A 36 -6.66 -5.48 2.59
C SER A 36 -5.47 -5.85 1.71
N TYR A 37 -4.89 -4.88 0.99
CA TYR A 37 -3.71 -5.10 0.15
C TYR A 37 -2.52 -5.62 0.97
N ARG A 38 -2.28 -5.03 2.14
CA ARG A 38 -1.22 -5.49 3.05
C ARG A 38 -1.44 -6.92 3.51
N GLN A 39 -2.67 -7.29 3.86
CA GLN A 39 -2.99 -8.68 4.22
C GLN A 39 -2.75 -9.65 3.06
N LYS A 40 -3.16 -9.29 1.85
CA LYS A 40 -2.89 -10.09 0.65
C LYS A 40 -1.40 -10.25 0.39
N ALA A 41 -0.61 -9.19 0.59
CA ALA A 41 0.84 -9.25 0.46
C ALA A 41 1.47 -10.22 1.46
N TYR A 42 1.06 -10.19 2.73
CA TYR A 42 1.51 -11.16 3.73
C TYR A 42 1.14 -12.60 3.37
N ASN A 43 -0.10 -12.83 2.93
CA ASN A 43 -0.54 -14.17 2.51
C ASN A 43 0.26 -14.66 1.30
N SER A 44 0.52 -13.78 0.32
CA SER A 44 1.32 -14.11 -0.86
C SER A 44 2.77 -14.44 -0.50
N ALA A 45 3.36 -13.71 0.44
CA ALA A 45 4.71 -13.98 0.92
C ALA A 45 4.77 -15.35 1.62
N ALA A 46 3.84 -15.62 2.54
CA ALA A 46 3.77 -16.91 3.23
C ALA A 46 3.56 -18.09 2.25
N GLN A 47 2.72 -17.92 1.23
CA GLN A 47 2.55 -18.95 0.18
C GLN A 47 3.83 -19.18 -0.61
N SER A 48 4.57 -18.13 -0.94
CA SER A 48 5.86 -18.23 -1.61
C SER A 48 6.87 -18.99 -0.75
N ASP A 49 6.94 -18.67 0.55
CA ASP A 49 7.86 -19.33 1.48
C ASP A 49 7.53 -20.82 1.62
N LEU A 50 6.26 -21.18 1.77
CA LEU A 50 5.83 -22.59 1.81
C LEU A 50 6.18 -23.34 0.54
N LYS A 51 6.01 -22.71 -0.63
CA LYS A 51 6.40 -23.31 -1.91
C LYS A 51 7.89 -23.55 -1.97
N ASN A 52 8.70 -22.58 -1.53
CA ASN A 52 10.16 -22.71 -1.48
C ASN A 52 10.60 -23.82 -0.54
N ILE A 53 10.02 -23.91 0.66
CA ILE A 53 10.30 -24.99 1.62
C ILE A 53 9.96 -26.34 1.00
N LYS A 54 8.76 -26.48 0.39
CA LYS A 54 8.35 -27.71 -0.28
C LYS A 54 9.37 -28.12 -1.35
N THR A 55 9.75 -27.21 -2.25
CA THR A 55 10.72 -27.48 -3.30
C THR A 55 12.08 -27.90 -2.73
N ASN A 56 12.53 -27.27 -1.65
CA ASN A 56 13.78 -27.62 -0.99
C ASN A 56 13.72 -29.02 -0.35
N LEU A 57 12.60 -29.36 0.30
CA LEU A 57 12.38 -30.69 0.88
C LEU A 57 12.30 -31.78 -0.19
N GLU A 58 11.59 -31.53 -1.29
CA GLU A 58 11.52 -32.44 -2.43
C GLU A 58 12.90 -32.65 -3.06
N SER A 59 13.70 -31.59 -3.18
CA SER A 59 15.09 -31.67 -3.67
C SER A 59 15.95 -32.51 -2.73
N TYR A 60 15.88 -32.27 -1.42
CA TYR A 60 16.60 -33.06 -0.42
C TYR A 60 16.22 -34.54 -0.47
N PHE A 61 14.92 -34.84 -0.60
CA PHE A 61 14.42 -36.20 -0.71
C PHE A 61 14.91 -36.88 -2.00
N ALA A 62 14.96 -36.16 -3.11
CA ALA A 62 15.49 -36.69 -4.38
C ALA A 62 16.95 -37.14 -4.23
N ASP A 63 17.75 -36.39 -3.47
CA ASP A 63 19.17 -36.69 -3.26
C ASP A 63 19.41 -37.77 -2.19
N ASN A 64 18.62 -37.77 -1.10
CA ASN A 64 18.90 -38.59 0.09
C ASN A 64 17.91 -39.75 0.31
N GLN A 65 16.86 -39.85 -0.52
CA GLN A 65 15.73 -40.79 -0.38
C GLN A 65 15.04 -40.78 0.99
N LYS A 66 15.28 -39.73 1.78
CA LYS A 66 14.71 -39.52 3.11
C LYS A 66 14.53 -38.04 3.30
N TYR A 67 13.49 -37.66 4.03
CA TYR A 67 13.33 -36.29 4.49
C TYR A 67 14.28 -35.96 5.66
N PRO A 68 14.62 -34.68 5.88
CA PRO A 68 15.62 -34.26 6.87
C PRO A 68 15.14 -34.33 8.34
N TRP A 69 14.23 -35.25 8.66
CA TRP A 69 13.74 -35.51 10.02
C TRP A 69 13.89 -36.98 10.45
#